data_AF-A0AAY5EF26-F1
#
_entry.id   AF-A0AAY5EF26-F1
#
_cell.length_a   1.000
_cell.length_b   1.000
_cell.length_c   1.000
_cell.angle_alpha   90.00
_cell.angle_beta   90.00
_cell.angle_gamma   90.00
#
_symmetry.space_group_name_H-M   'P 1'
#
loop_
_entity.id
_entity.type
_entity.pdbx_description
1 polymer ?
#
loop_
_entity_poly.entity_id
_entity_poly.type
_entity_poly.pdbx_seq_one_letter_code
_entity_poly.pdbx_strand_id
1 'polypeptide(L)'
;MPGGGTTALFNKMNRLAWKVLALANETESALKLLNDELSAMRTTVIQHRLALDILLAEKGGVCKRLEISCCFFIPDSHNNLTSISEHMQQKIQTPRHTGEILGNGGLGYSPHYCL
;
A
#
# COMPACT_ATOMS: atom_id res chain seq x y z
N MET A 1 -2.00 53.21 -5.17
CA MET A 1 -2.08 51.99 -6.01
C MET A 1 -2.34 50.79 -5.11
N PRO A 2 -3.56 50.25 -5.05
CA PRO A 2 -3.84 49.01 -4.33
C PRO A 2 -3.56 47.83 -5.26
N GLY A 3 -2.60 46.96 -4.94
CA GLY A 3 -2.38 45.73 -5.73
C GLY A 3 -1.07 44.97 -5.51
N GLY A 4 -0.02 45.59 -4.95
CA GLY A 4 1.27 44.92 -4.75
C GLY A 4 1.30 43.85 -3.65
N GLY A 5 0.43 43.97 -2.64
CA GLY A 5 0.41 43.06 -1.49
C GLY A 5 -0.19 41.68 -1.78
N THR A 6 -1.21 41.60 -2.65
CA THR A 6 -1.95 40.34 -2.93
C THR A 6 -1.19 39.42 -3.89
N THR A 7 -0.39 39.97 -4.80
CA THR A 7 0.41 39.18 -5.76
C THR A 7 1.58 38.45 -5.09
N ALA A 8 2.19 39.05 -4.06
CA ALA A 8 3.24 38.40 -3.27
C ALA A 8 2.73 37.18 -2.48
N LEU A 9 1.50 37.24 -1.96
CA LEU A 9 0.86 36.12 -1.27
C LEU A 9 0.49 35.01 -2.25
N PHE A 10 -0.06 35.36 -3.42
CA PHE A 10 -0.42 34.40 -4.46
C PHE A 10 0.78 33.57 -4.94
N ASN A 11 1.92 34.23 -5.19
CA ASN A 11 3.15 33.54 -5.62
C ASN A 11 3.66 32.53 -4.57
N LYS A 12 3.53 32.86 -3.27
CA LYS A 12 3.88 31.92 -2.19
C LYS A 12 2.93 30.72 -2.16
N MET A 13 1.61 30.94 -2.29
CA MET A 13 0.63 29.85 -2.32
C MET A 13 0.86 28.92 -3.51
N ASN A 14 1.10 29.47 -4.70
CA ASN A 14 1.38 28.68 -5.89
C ASN A 14 2.66 27.85 -5.73
N ARG A 15 3.72 28.43 -5.16
CA ARG A 15 4.96 27.71 -4.87
C ARG A 15 4.76 26.56 -3.88
N LEU A 16 3.92 26.74 -2.86
CA LEU A 16 3.59 25.67 -1.92
C LEU A 16 2.77 24.57 -2.60
N ALA A 17 1.78 24.92 -3.42
CA ALA A 17 0.99 23.95 -4.18
C ALA A 17 1.86 23.06 -5.08
N TRP A 18 2.81 23.65 -5.82
CA TRP A 18 3.76 22.90 -6.65
C TRP A 18 4.67 21.96 -5.85
N LYS A 19 5.11 22.37 -4.66
CA LYS A 19 5.93 21.51 -3.80
C LYS A 19 5.14 20.32 -3.26
N VAL A 20 3.88 20.53 -2.86
CA VAL A 20 2.99 19.45 -2.42
C VAL A 20 2.71 18.49 -3.57
N LEU A 21 2.49 19.02 -4.78
CA LEU A 21 2.27 18.21 -5.97
C LEU A 21 3.50 17.34 -6.30
N ALA A 22 4.69 17.93 -6.29
CA ALA A 22 5.94 17.20 -6.50
C ALA A 22 6.13 16.11 -5.43
N LEU A 23 5.92 16.44 -4.15
CA LEU A 23 6.00 15.48 -3.05
C LEU A 23 5.00 14.33 -3.22
N ALA A 24 3.76 14.62 -3.63
CA ALA A 24 2.75 13.60 -3.87
C ALA A 24 3.14 12.65 -5.00
N ASN A 25 3.71 13.17 -6.09
CA ASN A 25 4.21 12.35 -7.21
C ASN A 25 5.37 11.43 -6.79
N GLU A 26 6.32 11.93 -6.01
CA GLU A 26 7.42 11.11 -5.47
C GLU A 26 6.90 10.04 -4.48
N THR A 27 5.92 10.40 -3.64
CA THR A 27 5.31 9.48 -2.67
C THR A 27 4.55 8.36 -3.37
N GLU A 28 3.84 8.67 -4.46
CA GLU A 28 3.13 7.70 -5.29
C GLU A 28 4.09 6.69 -5.92
N SER A 29 5.20 7.16 -6.48
CA SER A 29 6.24 6.29 -7.04
C SER A 29 6.87 5.39 -5.98
N ALA A 30 7.18 5.94 -4.80
CA ALA A 30 7.72 5.15 -3.68
C ALA A 30 6.73 4.08 -3.22
N LEU A 31 5.43 4.41 -3.16
CA LEU A 31 4.39 3.46 -2.76
C LEU A 31 4.28 2.28 -3.73
N LYS A 32 4.39 2.52 -5.04
CA LYS A 32 4.42 1.45 -6.05
C LYS A 32 5.59 0.50 -5.85
N LEU A 33 6.80 1.05 -5.70
CA LEU A 33 8.01 0.25 -5.48
C LEU A 33 7.89 -0.61 -4.22
N LEU A 34 7.41 -0.03 -3.12
CA LEU A 34 7.19 -0.77 -1.88
C LEU A 34 6.10 -1.84 -2.02
N ASN A 35 5.05 -1.58 -2.79
CA ASN A 35 3.98 -2.54 -3.02
C ASN A 35 4.47 -3.79 -3.78
N ASP A 36 5.31 -3.59 -4.80
CA ASP A 36 5.94 -4.67 -5.56
C ASP A 36 6.90 -5.47 -4.67
N GLU A 37 7.73 -4.77 -3.89
CA GLU A 37 8.69 -5.41 -2.98
C GLU A 37 7.99 -6.22 -1.88
N LEU A 38 6.92 -5.68 -1.27
CA LEU A 38 6.13 -6.39 -0.26
C LEU A 38 5.46 -7.65 -0.83
N SER A 39 4.97 -7.59 -2.07
CA SER A 39 4.40 -8.76 -2.76
C SER A 39 5.43 -9.86 -2.98
N ALA A 40 6.63 -9.49 -3.43
CA ALA A 40 7.75 -10.40 -3.58
C ALA A 40 8.19 -11.01 -2.23
N MET A 41 8.40 -10.18 -1.20
CA MET A 41 8.77 -10.62 0.15
C MET A 41 7.74 -11.58 0.73
N ARG A 42 6.45 -11.29 0.57
CA ARG A 42 5.36 -12.18 0.99
C ARG A 42 5.48 -13.56 0.35
N THR A 43 5.71 -13.61 -0.96
CA THR A 43 5.91 -14.87 -1.69
C THR A 43 7.12 -15.65 -1.16
N THR A 44 8.25 -14.97 -0.95
CA THR A 44 9.46 -15.57 -0.39
C THR A 44 9.25 -16.10 1.03
N VAL A 45 8.55 -15.37 1.89
CA VAL A 45 8.25 -15.81 3.26
C VAL A 45 7.36 -17.06 3.25
N ILE A 46 6.34 -17.09 2.39
CA ILE A 46 5.46 -18.28 2.23
C ILE A 46 6.29 -19.48 1.77
N GLN A 47 7.17 -19.30 0.78
CA GLN A 47 8.03 -20.37 0.27
C GLN A 47 9.02 -20.87 1.33
N HIS A 48 9.70 -19.96 2.05
CA HIS A 48 10.60 -20.33 3.14
C HIS A 48 9.87 -21.09 4.24
N ARG A 49 8.64 -20.69 4.57
CA ARG A 49 7.84 -21.40 5.57
C ARG A 49 7.52 -22.82 5.12
N LEU A 50 7.06 -22.98 3.89
CA LEU A 50 6.76 -24.29 3.32
C LEU A 50 8.01 -25.19 3.25
N ALA A 51 9.15 -24.64 2.86
CA ALA A 51 10.42 -25.36 2.88
C ALA A 51 10.80 -25.83 4.30
N LEU A 52 10.66 -24.95 5.30
CA LEU A 52 10.91 -25.30 6.70
C LEU A 52 9.92 -26.33 7.23
N ASP A 53 8.64 -26.25 6.84
CA ASP A 53 7.62 -27.22 7.22
C ASP A 53 7.89 -28.60 6.60
N ILE A 54 8.41 -28.65 5.37
CA ILE A 54 8.89 -29.90 4.74
C ILE A 54 10.11 -30.46 5.49
N LEU A 55 11.11 -29.62 5.77
CA LEU A 55 12.32 -30.04 6.49
C LEU A 55 12.02 -30.51 7.91
N LEU A 56 10.96 -30.00 8.51
CA LEU A 56 10.51 -30.39 9.86
C LEU A 56 9.29 -31.30 9.84
N ALA A 57 8.91 -31.86 8.68
CA ALA A 57 7.71 -32.68 8.55
C ALA A 57 7.72 -33.88 9.51
N GLU A 58 8.87 -34.55 9.66
CA GLU A 58 9.06 -35.66 10.61
C GLU A 58 8.83 -35.26 12.07
N LYS A 59 9.02 -33.97 12.39
CA LYS A 59 8.84 -33.43 13.74
C LYS A 59 7.53 -32.65 13.89
N GLY A 60 6.59 -32.81 12.96
CA GLY A 60 5.28 -32.15 12.95
C GLY A 60 5.27 -30.72 12.41
N GLY A 61 6.28 -30.33 11.63
CA GLY A 61 6.43 -29.00 11.05
C GLY A 61 7.01 -27.97 12.01
N VAL A 62 7.16 -26.73 11.54
CA VAL A 62 7.73 -25.63 12.33
C VAL A 62 6.85 -25.31 13.55
N CYS A 63 5.53 -25.43 13.42
CA CYS A 63 4.57 -25.16 14.49
C CYS A 63 4.73 -26.07 15.69
N LYS A 64 4.78 -27.39 15.42
CA LYS A 64 4.98 -28.39 16.47
C LYS A 64 6.37 -28.29 17.08
N ARG A 65 7.37 -27.93 16.27
CA ARG A 65 8.76 -27.77 16.74
C ARG A 65 9.00 -26.56 17.61
N LEU A 66 8.29 -25.46 17.36
CA LEU A 66 8.37 -24.26 18.18
C LEU A 66 7.36 -24.29 19.35
N GLU A 67 6.55 -25.34 19.45
CA GLU A 67 5.50 -25.49 20.47
C GLU A 67 4.52 -24.29 20.49
N ILE A 68 4.26 -23.70 19.31
CA ILE A 68 3.34 -22.58 19.15
C ILE A 68 2.10 -22.99 18.35
N SER A 69 0.95 -22.40 18.68
CA SER A 69 -0.24 -22.46 17.81
C SER A 69 0.02 -21.63 16.56
N CYS A 70 -0.10 -22.22 15.38
CA CYS A 70 0.13 -21.52 14.12
C CYS A 70 -1.16 -21.14 13.42
N CYS A 71 -1.33 -19.84 13.25
CA CYS A 71 -2.25 -19.28 12.28
C CYS A 71 -1.46 -18.21 11.51
N PHE A 72 -1.00 -18.55 10.31
CA PHE A 72 -0.29 -17.60 9.46
C PHE A 72 -1.25 -17.07 8.40
N PHE A 73 -1.65 -15.81 8.56
CA PHE A 73 -2.34 -15.06 7.54
C PHE A 73 -1.43 -13.91 7.12
N ILE A 74 -0.93 -13.97 5.88
CA ILE A 74 -0.26 -12.83 5.27
C ILE A 74 -1.29 -12.22 4.31
N PRO A 75 -1.89 -11.05 4.60
CA PRO A 75 -2.88 -10.45 3.72
C PRO A 75 -2.27 -10.09 2.37
N ASP A 76 -3.05 -10.29 1.30
CA ASP A 76 -2.72 -9.72 -0.01
C ASP A 76 -3.34 -8.34 -0.12
N SER A 77 -2.54 -7.31 0.16
CA SER A 77 -2.98 -5.93 -0.02
C SER A 77 -2.45 -5.32 -1.31
N HIS A 78 -1.85 -6.12 -2.20
CA HIS A 78 -1.20 -5.60 -3.40
C HIS A 78 -2.18 -4.81 -4.27
N ASN A 79 -3.37 -5.38 -4.54
CA ASN A 79 -4.42 -4.71 -5.31
C ASN A 79 -4.98 -3.47 -4.61
N ASN A 80 -5.08 -3.49 -3.28
CA ASN A 80 -5.56 -2.35 -2.49
C ASN A 80 -4.54 -1.19 -2.51
N LEU A 81 -3.25 -1.51 -2.47
CA LEU A 81 -2.19 -0.51 -2.55
C LEU A 81 -2.05 0.06 -3.97
N THR A 82 -2.23 -0.78 -4.99
CA THR A 82 -2.29 -0.33 -6.39
C THR A 82 -3.46 0.64 -6.61
N SER A 83 -4.66 0.33 -6.10
CA SER A 83 -5.81 1.23 -6.23
C SER A 83 -5.63 2.55 -5.47
N ILE A 84 -4.97 2.54 -4.30
CA ILE A 84 -4.58 3.76 -3.59
C ILE A 84 -3.61 4.59 -4.42
N SER A 85 -2.61 3.95 -5.05
CA SER A 85 -1.66 4.64 -5.92
C SER A 85 -2.34 5.27 -7.14
N GLU A 86 -3.27 4.55 -7.77
CA GLU A 86 -4.09 5.06 -8.87
C GLU A 86 -4.94 6.26 -8.43
N HIS A 87 -5.55 6.20 -7.25
CA HIS A 87 -6.27 7.33 -6.66
C HIS A 87 -5.35 8.54 -6.46
N MET A 88 -4.14 8.31 -5.96
CA MET A 88 -3.14 9.37 -5.81
C MET A 88 -2.81 10.00 -7.17
N GLN A 89 -2.57 9.20 -8.22
CA GLN A 89 -2.31 9.71 -9.57
C GLN A 89 -3.45 10.58 -10.10
N GLN A 90 -4.70 10.16 -9.89
CA GLN A 90 -5.87 10.92 -10.31
C GLN A 90 -5.97 12.27 -9.58
N LYS A 91 -5.60 12.33 -8.29
CA LYS A 91 -5.64 13.56 -7.47
C LYS A 91 -4.43 14.48 -7.69
N ILE A 92 -3.30 13.94 -8.13
CA ILE A 92 -2.10 14.69 -8.53
C ILE A 92 -2.42 15.54 -9.78
N GLN A 93 -3.35 15.11 -10.63
CA GLN A 93 -3.93 15.99 -11.65
C GLN A 93 -4.92 16.97 -10.99
N THR A 94 -4.65 18.28 -11.09
CA THR A 94 -5.50 19.38 -10.61
C THR A 94 -7.00 19.16 -10.89
N PRO A 95 -7.92 19.48 -9.95
CA PRO A 95 -9.34 19.14 -10.12
C PRO A 95 -10.02 20.01 -11.20
N ARG A 96 -10.63 19.34 -12.20
CA ARG A 96 -11.93 19.75 -12.76
C ARG A 96 -13.02 19.07 -11.92
N HIS A 97 -14.14 19.76 -11.74
CA HIS A 97 -15.22 19.47 -10.78
C HIS A 97 -15.60 17.99 -10.55
N THR A 98 -15.56 17.62 -9.26
CA THR A 98 -16.39 16.69 -8.47
C THR A 98 -17.27 15.65 -9.15
N GLY A 99 -17.06 14.40 -8.73
CA GLY A 99 -18.10 13.38 -8.59
C GLY A 99 -17.53 11.97 -8.51
N GLU A 100 -17.14 11.49 -7.33
CA GLU A 100 -16.84 10.07 -7.12
C GLU A 100 -17.67 9.50 -5.97
N ILE A 101 -18.52 8.56 -6.34
CA ILE A 101 -19.25 7.68 -5.42
C ILE A 101 -18.26 6.61 -4.96
N LEU A 102 -18.05 6.53 -3.65
CA LEU A 102 -17.30 5.45 -2.99
C LEU A 102 -17.95 4.10 -3.34
N GLY A 103 -17.35 3.39 -4.29
CA GLY A 103 -17.64 2.00 -4.59
C GLY A 103 -17.29 1.11 -3.41
N ASN A 104 -18.25 0.26 -3.06
CA ASN A 104 -18.29 -0.60 -1.89
C ASN A 104 -17.20 -1.70 -1.97
N GLY A 105 -16.21 -1.67 -1.08
CA GLY A 105 -15.22 -2.71 -0.93
C GLY A 105 -15.80 -3.91 -0.18
N GLY A 106 -16.20 -4.94 -0.93
CA GLY A 106 -16.56 -6.24 -0.36
C GLY A 106 -15.36 -6.86 0.33
N LEU A 107 -15.47 -7.07 1.64
CA LEU A 107 -14.52 -7.87 2.43
C LEU A 107 -14.61 -9.33 1.95
N GLY A 108 -13.69 -9.71 1.08
CA GLY A 108 -13.45 -11.10 0.71
C GLY A 108 -12.91 -11.85 1.91
N TYR A 109 -13.75 -12.66 2.54
CA TYR A 109 -13.36 -13.61 3.57
C TYR A 109 -12.35 -14.60 2.97
N SER A 110 -11.14 -14.65 3.52
CA SER A 110 -10.13 -15.67 3.18
C SER A 110 -10.09 -16.72 4.29
N PRO A 111 -9.99 -18.03 3.97
CA PRO A 111 -10.13 -19.08 4.96
C PRO A 111 -8.95 -19.06 5.92
N HIS A 112 -9.25 -19.07 7.21
CA HIS A 112 -8.27 -19.32 8.26
C HIS A 112 -7.85 -20.79 8.17
N TYR A 113 -6.62 -21.07 7.74
CA TYR A 113 -6.02 -22.38 7.92
C TYR A 113 -5.15 -22.32 9.17
N CYS A 114 -5.70 -22.76 10.30
CA CYS A 114 -4.95 -23.02 11.52
C CYS A 114 -4.71 -24.53 11.60
N LEU A 115 -3.47 -24.94 11.89
CA LEU A 115 -3.04 -26.33 12.10
C LEU A 115 -2.81 -26.59 13.59
#